data_AF-K1SA81-F1
#
_entry.id   AF-K1SA81-F1
#
_cell.length_a   1.000
_cell.length_b   1.000
_cell.length_c   1.000
_cell.angle_alpha   90.00
_cell.angle_beta   90.00
_cell.angle_gamma   90.00
#
_symmetry.space_group_name_H-M   'P 1'
#
loop_
_entity.id
_entity.type
_entity.pdbx_description
1 polymer ?
#
loop_
_entity_poly.entity_id
_entity_poly.type
_entity_poly.pdbx_seq_one_letter_code
_entity_poly.pdbx_strand_id
1 'polypeptide(L)' 'MNVPQTARFSLEACRCIGACGLAPVMTVNDEVFGKLVPEDVPGILAKYGA' A
#
# COMPACT_ATOMS: atom_id res chain seq x y z
N MET A 1 -14.90 -6.68 6.45
CA MET A 1 -14.61 -6.22 5.08
C MET A 1 -14.19 -7.46 4.29
N ASN A 2 -15.06 -8.00 3.45
CA ASN A 2 -14.92 -9.35 2.87
C ASN A 2 -14.39 -9.24 1.44
N VAL A 3 -13.14 -9.66 1.22
CA VAL A 3 -12.46 -9.61 -0.08
C VAL A 3 -12.84 -10.90 -0.85
N PRO A 4 -13.51 -10.83 -2.02
CA PRO A 4 -13.84 -12.01 -2.80
C PRO A 4 -12.55 -12.72 -3.29
N GLN A 5 -12.61 -14.03 -3.52
CA GLN A 5 -11.44 -14.89 -3.83
C GLN A 5 -10.65 -14.48 -5.10
N THR A 6 -11.13 -13.52 -5.90
CA THR A 6 -10.44 -12.93 -7.06
C THR A 6 -9.87 -11.54 -6.81
N ALA A 7 -10.19 -10.90 -5.68
CA ALA A 7 -9.71 -9.57 -5.36
C ALA A 7 -8.30 -9.65 -4.77
N ARG A 8 -7.32 -9.32 -5.62
CA ARG A 8 -5.88 -9.38 -5.32
C ARG A 8 -5.42 -8.38 -4.27
N PHE A 9 -6.18 -7.31 -4.05
CA PHE A 9 -5.84 -6.23 -3.12
C PHE A 9 -7.05 -5.81 -2.30
N SER A 10 -6.82 -5.54 -1.01
CA SER A 10 -7.73 -4.81 -0.13
C SER A 10 -7.12 -3.48 0.26
N LEU A 11 -7.93 -2.43 0.25
CA LEU A 11 -7.50 -1.10 0.67
C LEU A 11 -8.16 -0.74 1.99
N GLU A 12 -7.35 -0.34 2.97
CA GLU A 12 -7.80 0.16 4.25
C GLU A 12 -7.15 1.51 4.56
N ALA A 13 -7.95 2.47 5.03
CA ALA A 13 -7.44 3.75 5.48
C ALA A 13 -6.85 3.60 6.88
N CYS A 14 -5.53 3.50 6.97
CA CYS A 14 -4.83 3.48 8.25
C CYS A 14 -4.64 4.90 8.80
N ARG A 15 -4.89 5.10 10.10
CA ARG A 15 -4.69 6.39 10.78
C ARG A 15 -3.22 6.72 11.05
N CYS A 16 -2.43 5.74 11.46
CA CYS A 16 -1.02 5.93 11.77
C CYS A 16 -0.24 4.64 11.55
N ILE A 17 0.87 4.75 10.81
CA ILE A 17 1.82 3.67 10.54
C ILE A 17 3.10 3.85 11.40
N GLY A 18 3.22 4.97 12.13
CA GLY A 18 4.42 5.31 12.90
C GLY A 18 5.60 5.78 12.04
N ALA A 19 5.39 6.03 10.74
CA ALA A 19 6.39 6.41 9.77
C ALA A 19 6.22 7.86 9.27
N CYS A 20 5.81 8.78 10.16
CA CYS A 20 5.48 10.17 9.79
C CYS A 20 6.62 10.91 9.07
N GLY A 21 7.88 10.62 9.39
CA GLY A 21 9.05 11.21 8.72
C GLY A 21 9.26 10.75 7.26
N LEU A 22 8.49 9.74 6.83
CA LEU A 22 8.49 9.20 5.48
C LEU A 22 7.17 9.46 4.75
N ALA A 23 6.31 10.36 5.26
CA ALA A 23 5.07 10.69 4.59
C ALA A 23 5.32 11.29 3.19
N PRO A 24 4.47 11.02 2.18
CA PRO A 24 3.34 10.06 2.16
C PRO A 24 3.80 8.60 2.27
N VAL A 25 3.06 7.78 3.04
CA VAL A 25 3.43 6.39 3.36
C VAL A 25 2.27 5.42 3.14
N MET A 26 2.59 4.24 2.61
CA MET A 26 1.68 3.12 2.37
C MET A 26 2.32 1.83 2.92
N THR A 27 1.51 0.88 3.36
CA THR A 27 1.95 -0.47 3.68
C THR A 27 1.22 -1.52 2.86
N VAL A 28 1.96 -2.52 2.37
CA VAL A 28 1.41 -3.71 1.69
C VAL A 28 2.01 -4.95 2.35
N ASN A 29 1.18 -5.82 2.94
CA ASN A 29 1.61 -7.07 3.58
C ASN A 29 2.84 -6.93 4.50
N ASP A 30 2.92 -5.88 5.31
CA ASP A 30 4.02 -5.54 6.24
C ASP A 30 5.23 -4.77 5.65
N GLU A 31 5.30 -4.55 4.33
CA GLU A 31 6.31 -3.68 3.74
C GLU A 31 5.90 -2.21 3.81
N VAL A 32 6.79 -1.35 4.31
CA VAL A 32 6.58 0.11 4.40
C VAL A 32 7.17 0.80 3.17
N PHE A 33 6.33 1.52 2.44
CA PHE A 33 6.71 2.35 1.30
C PHE A 33 6.51 3.82 1.65
N GLY A 34 7.59 4.61 1.68
CA GLY A 34 7.56 6.02 2.08
C GLY A 34 8.08 6.96 1.01
N LYS A 35 7.82 8.26 1.18
CA LYS A 35 8.10 9.35 0.23
C LYS A 35 7.45 9.12 -1.13
N LEU A 36 6.25 8.57 -1.12
CA LEU A 36 5.55 8.13 -2.33
C LEU A 36 4.97 9.30 -3.14
N VAL A 37 5.03 9.16 -4.46
CA VAL A 37 4.22 9.90 -5.42
C VAL A 37 3.22 8.96 -6.11
N PRO A 38 2.12 9.48 -6.68
CA PRO A 38 1.12 8.64 -7.36
C PRO A 38 1.70 7.76 -8.47
N GLU A 39 2.77 8.22 -9.14
CA GLU A 39 3.45 7.46 -10.20
C GLU A 39 4.17 6.20 -9.70
N ASP A 40 4.52 6.12 -8.41
CA ASP A 40 5.21 4.96 -7.84
C ASP A 40 4.26 3.77 -7.63
N VAL A 41 2.97 4.05 -7.42
CA VAL A 41 1.96 3.05 -7.01
C VAL A 41 1.85 1.89 -8.01
N PRO A 42 1.74 2.11 -9.34
CA PRO A 42 1.68 1.01 -10.30
C PRO A 42 2.92 0.11 -10.26
N GLY A 43 4.11 0.69 -10.12
CA GLY A 43 5.36 -0.07 -10.03
C GLY A 43 5.47 -0.90 -8.74
N ILE A 44 4.93 -0.39 -7.63
CA ILE A 44 4.85 -1.13 -6.36
C ILE A 44 3.87 -2.29 -6.48
N LEU A 45 2.67 -2.05 -7.03
CA LEU A 45 1.63 -3.07 -7.18
C LEU A 45 2.05 -4.20 -8.14
N ALA A 46 2.82 -3.88 -9.20
CA ALA A 46 3.36 -4.87 -10.14
C ALA A 46 4.21 -5.96 -9.46
N LYS A 47 4.87 -5.64 -8.34
CA LYS A 47 5.65 -6.63 -7.54
C LYS A 47 4.78 -7.75 -6.97
N TYR A 48 3.48 -7.49 -6.79
CA TYR A 48 2.51 -8.42 -6.21
C TYR A 48 1.63 -9.10 -7.27
N GLY A 49 1.98 -8.94 -8.56
CA GLY A 49 1.25 -9.56 -9.68
C GLY A 49 -0.04 -8.82 -10.08
N ALA A 50 -0.02 -7.49 -9.95
CA ALA A 50 -1.06 -6.59 -10.48
C ALA A 50 -1.00 -6.44 -12.01
#